data_AF-A0A158EMR6-F1
#
_entry.id   AF-A0A158EMR6-F1
#
_cell.length_a   1.000
_cell.length_b   1.000
_cell.length_c   1.000
_cell.angle_alpha   90.00
_cell.angle_beta   90.00
_cell.angle_gamma   90.00
#
_symmetry.space_group_name_H-M   'P 1'
#
loop_
_entity.id
_entity.type
_entity.pdbx_description
1 polymer ?
#
loop_
_entity_poly.entity_id
_entity_poly.type
_entity_poly.pdbx_seq_one_letter_code
_entity_poly.pdbx_strand_id
1 'polypeptide(L)'
;MLSILQAEFALTQVLDRPVTGRVFFEQVIRENLDIGRPGQVQLIFDRRVNRRTPGRFRTRVITEGVAPSLHVDYKPSRIKQYHKEGQALRTETTINDTRDFGVGRLLRNLPELRRIGFAANRRMLEIEQISHDCALGEDAFQELQHPRQVDGQRAPALRFADPKVQALLQALVMFIFVARGFTNQELRQATPCCWACIPATSHRGA
;
A
#
# COMPACT_ATOMS: atom_id res chain seq x y z
N MET A 1 -5.36 17.73 -40.18
CA MET A 1 -4.36 16.84 -39.55
C MET A 1 -4.71 16.71 -38.07
N LEU A 2 -4.89 15.49 -37.54
CA LEU A 2 -5.29 15.29 -36.14
C LEU A 2 -4.07 15.15 -35.22
N SER A 3 -4.10 15.89 -34.10
CA SER A 3 -3.08 15.87 -33.06
C SER A 3 -3.65 15.43 -31.72
N ILE A 4 -2.87 14.69 -30.96
CA ILE A 4 -3.16 14.20 -29.61
C ILE A 4 -2.78 15.31 -28.63
N LEU A 5 -3.78 15.87 -27.94
CA LEU A 5 -3.59 16.80 -26.84
C LEU A 5 -3.49 16.08 -25.50
N GLN A 6 -4.23 14.99 -25.35
CA GLN A 6 -4.24 14.14 -24.17
C GLN A 6 -4.56 12.71 -24.61
N ALA A 7 -3.95 11.73 -23.95
CA ALA A 7 -4.30 10.32 -24.10
C ALA A 7 -4.33 9.63 -22.74
N GLU A 8 -5.31 8.76 -22.53
CA GLU A 8 -5.49 8.02 -21.27
C GLU A 8 -5.47 6.52 -21.54
N PHE A 9 -4.68 5.81 -20.73
CA PHE A 9 -4.51 4.37 -20.86
C PHE A 9 -4.69 3.72 -19.50
N ALA A 10 -5.54 2.71 -19.44
CA ALA A 10 -5.97 2.18 -18.16
C ALA A 10 -5.99 0.66 -18.12
N LEU A 11 -5.48 0.14 -17.02
CA LEU A 11 -5.39 -1.28 -16.69
C LEU A 11 -6.21 -1.54 -15.44
N THR A 12 -7.13 -2.50 -15.52
CA THR A 12 -7.94 -2.93 -14.38
C THR A 12 -7.58 -4.37 -14.07
N GLN A 13 -7.21 -4.64 -12.82
CA GLN A 13 -6.98 -5.97 -12.30
C GLN A 13 -8.11 -6.33 -11.34
N VAL A 14 -8.76 -7.46 -11.57
CA VAL A 14 -9.78 -8.00 -10.66
C VAL A 14 -9.06 -8.86 -9.63
N LEU A 15 -9.38 -8.68 -8.36
CA LEU A 15 -8.74 -9.40 -7.26
C LEU A 15 -9.56 -10.66 -6.93
N ASP A 16 -8.89 -11.82 -6.85
CA ASP A 16 -9.54 -13.10 -6.55
C ASP A 16 -10.11 -13.18 -5.11
N ARG A 17 -9.66 -12.29 -4.21
CA ARG A 17 -10.13 -12.17 -2.81
C ARG A 17 -10.53 -10.71 -2.49
N PRO A 18 -11.74 -10.27 -2.85
CA PRO A 18 -12.14 -8.85 -2.78
C PRO A 18 -12.26 -8.30 -1.35
N VAL A 19 -12.52 -9.15 -0.35
CA VAL A 19 -12.69 -8.73 1.06
C VAL A 19 -11.39 -8.14 1.64
N THR A 20 -10.23 -8.52 1.09
CA THR A 20 -8.91 -7.98 1.46
C THR A 20 -8.48 -6.80 0.58
N GLY A 21 -9.18 -6.53 -0.53
CA GLY A 21 -8.76 -5.54 -1.54
C GLY A 21 -8.70 -4.11 -1.02
N ARG A 22 -9.64 -3.72 -0.15
CA ARG A 22 -9.64 -2.39 0.49
C ARG A 22 -8.53 -2.25 1.53
N VAL A 23 -8.35 -3.26 2.39
CA VAL A 23 -7.30 -3.26 3.42
C VAL A 23 -5.92 -3.28 2.77
N PHE A 24 -5.76 -4.11 1.74
CA PHE A 24 -4.57 -4.15 0.89
C PHE A 24 -4.29 -2.77 0.26
N PHE A 25 -5.29 -2.13 -0.33
CA PHE A 25 -5.09 -0.82 -0.97
C PHE A 25 -4.78 0.28 0.06
N GLU A 26 -5.41 0.26 1.24
CA GLU A 26 -5.09 1.18 2.34
C GLU A 26 -3.65 0.97 2.86
N GLN A 27 -3.15 -0.27 2.91
CA GLN A 27 -1.76 -0.59 3.25
C GLN A 27 -0.79 -0.13 2.15
N VAL A 28 -1.06 -0.47 0.89
CA VAL A 28 -0.30 -0.03 -0.29
C VAL A 28 -0.15 1.48 -0.31
N ILE A 29 -1.23 2.23 -0.05
CA ILE A 29 -1.20 3.69 0.01
C ILE A 29 -0.30 4.23 1.14
N ARG A 30 -0.36 3.62 2.33
CA ARG A 30 0.43 4.08 3.50
C ARG A 30 1.91 3.90 3.28
N GLU A 31 2.31 2.81 2.64
CA GLU A 31 3.72 2.45 2.47
C GLU A 31 4.33 3.08 1.21
N ASN A 32 3.53 3.37 0.19
CA ASN A 32 3.99 3.92 -1.09
C ASN A 32 3.86 5.45 -1.20
N LEU A 33 3.84 6.15 -0.07
CA LEU A 33 3.80 7.62 -0.01
C LEU A 33 5.00 8.28 -0.72
N ASP A 34 6.09 7.54 -0.92
CA ASP A 34 7.32 8.05 -1.53
C ASP A 34 7.52 7.64 -3.01
N ILE A 35 6.56 6.96 -3.65
CA ILE A 35 6.60 6.60 -5.09
C ILE A 35 6.85 7.81 -6.02
N GLY A 36 6.54 9.02 -5.56
CA GLY A 36 6.69 10.25 -6.30
C GLY A 36 8.10 10.82 -6.25
N ARG A 37 9.02 10.16 -5.52
CA ARG A 37 10.43 10.52 -5.51
C ARG A 37 11.00 10.34 -6.92
N PRO A 38 11.92 11.22 -7.36
CA PRO A 38 12.50 11.18 -8.70
C PRO A 38 13.02 9.81 -9.15
N GLY A 39 13.61 9.03 -8.24
CA GLY A 39 14.11 7.68 -8.54
C GLY A 39 13.00 6.69 -8.90
N GLN A 40 11.88 6.72 -8.18
CA GLN A 40 10.74 5.83 -8.42
C GLN A 40 9.96 6.25 -9.67
N VAL A 41 9.76 7.55 -9.86
CA VAL A 41 9.13 8.10 -11.07
C VAL A 41 9.94 7.76 -12.32
N GLN A 42 11.28 7.75 -12.23
CA GLN A 42 12.14 7.31 -13.31
C GLN A 42 11.85 5.86 -13.71
N LEU A 43 11.64 4.96 -12.73
CA LEU A 43 11.32 3.55 -13.00
C LEU A 43 9.93 3.39 -13.62
N ILE A 44 8.93 4.11 -13.10
CA ILE A 44 7.53 4.04 -13.58
C ILE A 44 7.38 4.55 -15.02
N PHE A 45 8.10 5.61 -15.39
CA PHE A 45 7.99 6.21 -16.73
C PHE A 45 9.14 5.82 -17.69
N ASP A 46 10.20 5.16 -17.20
CA ASP A 46 11.39 4.71 -17.97
C ASP A 46 12.08 5.92 -18.58
N ARG A 47 12.27 6.95 -17.75
CA ARG A 47 12.85 8.21 -18.14
C ARG A 47 13.85 8.65 -17.10
N ARG A 48 15.03 9.05 -17.56
CA ARG A 48 16.08 9.54 -16.68
C ARG A 48 15.65 10.83 -15.99
N VAL A 49 15.46 10.79 -14.67
CA VAL A 49 15.16 11.96 -13.85
C VAL A 49 16.37 12.27 -12.98
N ASN A 50 16.90 13.48 -13.11
CA ASN A 50 18.01 13.98 -12.29
C ASN A 50 17.65 15.35 -11.69
N ARG A 51 18.52 15.93 -10.85
CA ARG A 51 18.28 17.25 -10.23
C ARG A 51 18.03 18.39 -11.23
N ARG A 52 18.50 18.26 -12.47
CA ARG A 52 18.32 19.24 -13.54
C ARG A 52 17.10 18.95 -14.42
N THR A 53 16.41 17.82 -14.25
CA THR A 53 15.21 17.49 -15.03
C THR A 53 14.08 18.43 -14.60
N PRO A 54 13.62 19.33 -15.47
CA PRO A 54 12.54 20.25 -15.12
C PRO A 54 11.22 19.48 -15.03
N GLY A 55 10.38 19.87 -14.07
CA GLY A 55 9.05 19.31 -13.91
C GLY A 55 8.68 19.02 -12.48
N ARG A 56 7.42 18.64 -12.30
CA ARG A 56 6.88 18.24 -11.01
C ARG A 56 6.90 16.72 -10.89
N PHE A 57 7.47 16.23 -9.80
CA PHE A 57 7.49 14.82 -9.42
C PHE A 57 6.96 14.74 -7.99
N ARG A 58 5.78 14.15 -7.80
CA ARG A 58 5.18 14.01 -6.46
C ARG A 58 4.20 12.85 -6.40
N THR A 59 4.07 12.28 -5.21
CA THR A 59 2.94 11.43 -4.85
C THR A 59 1.91 12.28 -4.11
N ARG A 60 0.64 12.03 -4.39
CA ARG A 60 -0.47 12.51 -3.58
C ARG A 60 -1.38 11.34 -3.29
N VAL A 61 -1.74 11.20 -2.04
CA VAL A 61 -2.88 10.39 -1.65
C VAL A 61 -4.06 11.32 -1.54
N ILE A 62 -5.11 11.06 -2.32
CA ILE A 62 -6.36 11.81 -2.22
C ILE A 62 -7.41 10.88 -1.64
N THR A 63 -7.88 11.25 -0.45
CA THR A 63 -9.00 10.60 0.22
C THR A 63 -10.24 11.45 -0.03
N GLU A 64 -10.85 11.32 -1.21
CA GLU A 64 -12.16 11.92 -1.51
C GLU A 64 -13.26 10.90 -1.14
N GLY A 65 -13.93 11.11 -0.01
CA GLY A 65 -14.95 10.20 0.51
C GLY A 65 -14.37 8.99 1.24
N VAL A 66 -14.81 7.77 0.86
CA VAL A 66 -14.50 6.50 1.57
C VAL A 66 -13.39 5.69 0.89
N ALA A 67 -13.14 5.92 -0.40
CA ALA A 67 -12.13 5.20 -1.18
C ALA A 67 -10.92 6.12 -1.44
N PRO A 68 -9.74 5.80 -0.90
CA PRO A 68 -8.56 6.58 -1.21
C PRO A 68 -8.15 6.41 -2.69
N SER A 69 -7.26 7.25 -3.16
CA SER A 69 -6.64 7.15 -4.48
C SER A 69 -5.19 7.61 -4.42
N LEU A 70 -4.33 6.91 -5.17
CA LEU A 70 -2.91 7.21 -5.28
C LEU A 70 -2.65 7.93 -6.59
N HIS A 71 -2.07 9.12 -6.52
CA HIS A 71 -1.70 9.93 -7.67
C HIS A 71 -0.19 10.10 -7.73
N VAL A 72 0.41 9.76 -8.87
CA VAL A 72 1.84 9.96 -9.14
C VAL A 72 1.98 10.92 -10.31
N ASP A 73 2.51 12.10 -10.05
CA ASP A 73 2.69 13.14 -11.08
C ASP A 73 4.10 13.02 -11.70
N TYR A 74 4.18 13.04 -13.04
CA TYR A 74 5.39 13.15 -13.85
C TYR A 74 5.22 14.29 -14.86
N LYS A 75 5.79 15.46 -14.55
CA LYS A 75 5.63 16.68 -15.36
C LYS A 75 4.11 16.99 -15.56
N PRO A 76 3.53 17.20 -16.78
CA PRO A 76 2.08 17.36 -16.89
C PRO A 76 1.34 16.02 -16.90
N SER A 77 2.02 14.88 -17.02
CA SER A 77 1.41 13.54 -17.05
C SER A 77 1.20 13.03 -15.63
N ARG A 78 0.25 12.11 -15.44
CA ARG A 78 -0.07 11.56 -14.12
C ARG A 78 -0.56 10.13 -14.22
N ILE A 79 -0.20 9.33 -13.24
CA ILE A 79 -0.85 8.06 -12.94
C ILE A 79 -1.86 8.27 -11.81
N LYS A 80 -3.04 7.71 -11.96
CA LYS A 80 -4.04 7.57 -10.89
C LYS A 80 -4.28 6.09 -10.65
N GLN A 81 -4.29 5.70 -9.40
CA GLN A 81 -4.67 4.36 -8.99
C GLN A 81 -5.74 4.43 -7.92
N TYR A 82 -6.78 3.61 -8.05
CA TYR A 82 -7.89 3.57 -7.11
C TYR A 82 -8.56 2.21 -7.11
N HIS A 83 -9.22 1.93 -5.99
CA HIS A 83 -10.08 0.77 -5.87
C HIS A 83 -11.39 1.02 -6.62
N LYS A 84 -11.69 0.17 -7.60
CA LYS A 84 -12.88 0.23 -8.45
C LYS A 84 -13.87 -0.85 -8.01
N GLU A 85 -15.10 -0.41 -7.74
CA GLU A 85 -16.27 -1.27 -7.49
C GLU A 85 -16.09 -2.30 -6.35
N GLY A 86 -15.19 -2.04 -5.39
CA GLY A 86 -15.02 -2.94 -4.24
C GLY A 86 -14.28 -4.25 -4.55
N GLN A 87 -13.83 -4.47 -5.79
CA GLN A 87 -13.29 -5.75 -6.24
C GLN A 87 -12.06 -5.66 -7.15
N ALA A 88 -11.77 -4.47 -7.69
CA ALA A 88 -10.73 -4.31 -8.68
C ALA A 88 -9.79 -3.15 -8.33
N LEU A 89 -8.53 -3.29 -8.69
CA LEU A 89 -7.56 -2.20 -8.67
C LEU A 89 -7.45 -1.63 -10.09
N ARG A 90 -7.66 -0.32 -10.23
CA ARG A 90 -7.55 0.36 -11.51
C ARG A 90 -6.39 1.33 -11.50
N THR A 91 -5.50 1.18 -12.47
CA THR A 91 -4.34 2.06 -12.71
C THR A 91 -4.50 2.75 -14.06
N GLU A 92 -4.47 4.08 -14.08
CA GLU A 92 -4.72 4.92 -15.24
C GLU A 92 -3.56 5.90 -15.45
N THR A 93 -2.93 5.88 -16.61
CA THR A 93 -1.93 6.88 -17.02
C THR A 93 -2.56 7.89 -17.97
N THR A 94 -2.56 9.16 -17.57
CA THR A 94 -2.88 10.31 -18.43
C THR A 94 -1.59 10.93 -18.95
N ILE A 95 -1.42 10.96 -20.28
CA ILE A 95 -0.31 11.62 -20.98
C ILE A 95 -0.82 12.94 -21.56
N ASN A 96 -0.33 14.06 -21.02
CA ASN A 96 -0.72 15.41 -21.42
C ASN A 96 0.29 16.10 -22.36
N ASP A 97 1.53 15.60 -22.42
CA ASP A 97 2.47 16.00 -23.47
C ASP A 97 3.23 14.77 -23.98
N THR A 98 3.02 14.44 -25.25
CA THR A 98 3.68 13.31 -25.92
C THR A 98 5.19 13.51 -26.01
N ARG A 99 5.65 14.77 -26.03
CA ARG A 99 7.07 15.11 -26.19
C ARG A 99 7.89 14.78 -24.96
N ASP A 100 7.28 14.73 -23.78
CA ASP A 100 7.95 14.27 -22.55
C ASP A 100 8.38 12.80 -22.63
N PHE A 101 7.82 12.07 -23.59
CA PHE A 101 8.14 10.69 -23.89
C PHE A 101 8.96 10.53 -25.19
N GLY A 102 9.36 11.62 -25.85
CA GLY A 102 10.08 11.60 -27.12
C GLY A 102 9.18 11.29 -28.33
N VAL A 103 7.86 11.39 -28.17
CA VAL A 103 6.87 11.02 -29.20
C VAL A 103 6.20 12.28 -29.77
N GLY A 104 6.06 12.34 -31.10
CA GLY A 104 5.36 13.45 -31.76
C GLY A 104 3.85 13.47 -31.47
N ARG A 105 3.18 14.61 -31.65
CA ARG A 105 1.76 14.77 -31.31
C ARG A 105 0.77 14.21 -32.33
N LEU A 106 1.23 13.66 -33.45
CA LEU A 106 0.33 13.24 -34.52
C LEU A 106 -0.40 11.94 -34.17
N LEU A 107 -1.66 11.80 -34.62
CA LEU A 107 -2.48 10.62 -34.33
C LEU A 107 -1.81 9.29 -34.72
N ARG A 108 -0.98 9.29 -35.76
CA ARG A 108 -0.19 8.10 -36.18
C ARG A 108 0.72 7.55 -35.07
N ASN A 109 1.06 8.36 -34.08
CA ASN A 109 1.91 7.98 -32.95
C ASN A 109 1.11 7.41 -31.76
N LEU A 110 -0.22 7.34 -31.85
CA LEU A 110 -1.07 6.76 -30.80
C LEU A 110 -0.68 5.32 -30.42
N PRO A 111 -0.31 4.42 -31.35
CA PRO A 111 0.13 3.07 -30.97
C PRO A 111 1.36 3.07 -30.06
N GLU A 112 2.31 3.99 -30.31
CA GLU A 112 3.51 4.11 -29.46
C GLU A 112 3.17 4.69 -28.08
N LEU A 113 2.30 5.72 -28.03
CA LEU A 113 1.80 6.25 -26.75
C LEU A 113 1.04 5.19 -25.96
N ARG A 114 0.26 4.35 -26.64
CA ARG A 114 -0.44 3.22 -26.03
C ARG A 114 0.54 2.25 -25.38
N ARG A 115 1.61 1.89 -26.07
CA ARG A 115 2.67 1.03 -25.53
C ARG A 115 3.29 1.63 -24.26
N ILE A 116 3.60 2.92 -24.30
CA ILE A 116 4.18 3.67 -23.18
C ILE A 116 3.22 3.73 -21.98
N GLY A 117 1.96 4.11 -22.21
CA GLY A 117 0.96 4.24 -21.14
C GLY A 117 0.66 2.91 -20.45
N PHE A 118 0.48 1.82 -21.20
CA PHE A 118 0.29 0.50 -20.60
C PHE A 118 1.56 -0.03 -19.93
N ALA A 119 2.75 0.26 -20.45
CA ALA A 119 3.99 -0.10 -19.79
C ALA A 119 4.18 0.68 -18.47
N ALA A 120 3.77 1.94 -18.40
CA ALA A 120 3.79 2.72 -17.16
C ALA A 120 2.83 2.13 -16.12
N ASN A 121 1.62 1.76 -16.51
CA ASN A 121 0.67 1.07 -15.62
C ASN A 121 1.23 -0.25 -15.07
N ARG A 122 1.88 -1.08 -15.90
CA ARG A 122 2.49 -2.34 -15.44
C ARG A 122 3.64 -2.12 -14.47
N ARG A 123 4.53 -1.17 -14.75
CA ARG A 123 5.67 -0.88 -13.87
C ARG A 123 5.26 -0.29 -12.53
N MET A 124 4.18 0.50 -12.51
CA MET A 124 3.57 0.94 -11.26
C MET A 124 3.21 -0.26 -10.38
N LEU A 125 2.50 -1.23 -10.96
CA LEU A 125 2.11 -2.46 -10.25
C LEU A 125 3.31 -3.33 -9.85
N GLU A 126 4.33 -3.44 -10.69
CA GLU A 126 5.56 -4.18 -10.38
C GLU A 126 6.31 -3.56 -9.20
N ILE A 127 6.42 -2.23 -9.14
CA ILE A 127 7.05 -1.52 -8.03
C ILE A 127 6.25 -1.71 -6.74
N GLU A 128 4.92 -1.63 -6.82
CA GLU A 128 4.04 -1.91 -5.68
C GLU A 128 4.17 -3.37 -5.20
N GLN A 129 4.26 -4.34 -6.11
CA GLN A 129 4.49 -5.75 -5.77
C GLN A 129 5.85 -5.98 -5.11
N ILE A 130 6.93 -5.40 -5.63
CA ILE A 130 8.28 -5.54 -5.05
C ILE A 130 8.33 -4.95 -3.63
N SER A 131 7.62 -3.84 -3.39
CA SER A 131 7.52 -3.25 -2.06
C SER A 131 6.64 -4.06 -1.10
N HIS A 132 5.81 -4.96 -1.61
CA HIS A 132 4.68 -5.55 -0.88
C HIS A 132 4.60 -7.06 -1.13
N ASP A 133 5.61 -7.81 -0.69
CA ASP A 133 5.55 -9.27 -0.61
C ASP A 133 4.72 -9.69 0.63
N CYS A 134 3.46 -9.28 0.67
CA CYS A 134 2.53 -9.57 1.77
C CYS A 134 2.28 -11.07 1.96
N ALA A 135 2.51 -11.88 0.92
CA ALA A 135 2.44 -13.34 1.03
C ALA A 135 3.47 -13.86 2.04
N LEU A 136 4.71 -13.35 2.00
CA LEU A 136 5.73 -13.65 3.01
C LEU A 136 5.33 -13.17 4.40
N GLY A 137 4.66 -12.01 4.49
CA GLY A 137 4.18 -11.45 5.75
C GLY A 137 3.08 -12.29 6.41
N GLU A 138 2.07 -12.71 5.65
CA GLU A 138 0.96 -13.54 6.14
C GLU A 138 1.45 -14.95 6.51
N ASP A 139 2.26 -15.59 5.67
CA ASP A 139 2.78 -16.93 5.96
C ASP A 139 3.68 -16.91 7.20
N ALA A 140 4.58 -15.92 7.32
CA ALA A 140 5.39 -15.74 8.54
C ALA A 140 4.52 -15.41 9.77
N PHE A 141 3.44 -14.64 9.59
CA PHE A 141 2.52 -14.31 10.67
C PHE A 141 1.71 -15.54 11.13
N GLN A 142 1.25 -16.39 10.21
CA GLN A 142 0.59 -17.66 10.50
C GLN A 142 1.56 -18.64 11.16
N GLU A 143 2.81 -18.73 10.69
CA GLU A 143 3.85 -19.53 11.33
C GLU A 143 4.07 -19.15 12.79
N LEU A 144 4.08 -17.85 13.12
CA LEU A 144 4.24 -17.38 14.50
C LEU A 144 3.06 -17.78 15.40
N GLN A 145 1.86 -17.96 14.85
CA GLN A 145 0.68 -18.35 15.60
C GLN A 145 0.63 -19.85 15.94
N HIS A 146 1.54 -20.66 15.39
CA HIS A 146 1.63 -22.10 15.63
C HIS A 146 2.91 -22.49 16.39
N PRO A 147 2.85 -23.45 17.34
CA PRO A 147 4.05 -23.95 17.99
C PRO A 147 4.95 -24.65 16.97
N ARG A 148 6.26 -24.43 17.04
CA ARG A 148 7.22 -25.02 16.10
C ARG A 148 8.37 -25.72 16.83
N GLN A 149 9.04 -26.63 16.12
CA GLN A 149 10.27 -27.27 16.57
C GLN A 149 11.46 -26.49 15.97
N VAL A 150 12.38 -26.05 16.81
CA VAL A 150 13.64 -25.39 16.41
C VAL A 150 14.76 -26.17 17.09
N ASP A 151 15.68 -26.75 16.30
CA ASP A 151 16.83 -27.52 16.81
C ASP A 151 16.46 -28.62 17.83
N GLY A 152 15.33 -29.30 17.59
CA GLY A 152 14.81 -30.35 18.47
C GLY A 152 14.15 -29.84 19.76
N GLN A 153 14.02 -28.53 19.93
CA GLN A 153 13.31 -27.91 21.04
C GLN A 153 11.99 -27.29 20.58
N ARG A 154 10.94 -27.46 21.37
CA ARG A 154 9.62 -26.87 21.09
C ARG A 154 9.63 -25.39 21.45
N ALA A 155 9.51 -24.53 20.45
CA ALA A 155 9.21 -23.11 20.61
C ALA A 155 7.68 -22.91 20.73
N PRO A 156 7.19 -22.15 21.74
CA PRO A 156 5.78 -21.83 21.87
C PRO A 156 5.31 -20.86 20.79
N ALA A 157 4.01 -20.89 20.47
CA ALA A 157 3.38 -19.94 19.56
C ALA A 157 3.23 -18.55 20.20
N LEU A 158 3.34 -17.52 19.39
CA LEU A 158 2.91 -16.16 19.72
C LEU A 158 1.52 -15.92 19.10
N ARG A 159 0.48 -16.09 19.91
CA ARG A 159 -0.92 -15.94 19.47
C ARG A 159 -1.32 -14.47 19.46
N PHE A 160 -1.06 -13.77 18.35
CA PHE A 160 -1.33 -12.33 18.24
C PHE A 160 -2.80 -11.92 18.43
N ALA A 161 -3.75 -12.83 18.23
CA ALA A 161 -5.17 -12.60 18.48
C ALA A 161 -5.60 -12.89 19.94
N ASP A 162 -4.72 -13.44 20.77
CA ASP A 162 -5.03 -13.67 22.19
C ASP A 162 -5.05 -12.32 22.93
N PRO A 163 -6.16 -11.94 23.60
CA PRO A 163 -6.26 -10.67 24.31
C PRO A 163 -5.16 -10.45 25.34
N LYS A 164 -4.62 -11.52 25.94
CA LYS A 164 -3.52 -11.42 26.91
C LYS A 164 -2.20 -11.08 26.22
N VAL A 165 -1.96 -11.63 25.03
CA VAL A 165 -0.77 -11.31 24.22
C VAL A 165 -0.85 -9.87 23.74
N GLN A 166 -2.02 -9.41 23.30
CA GLN A 166 -2.23 -8.02 22.89
C GLN A 166 -2.03 -7.04 24.04
N ALA A 167 -2.61 -7.31 25.21
CA ALA A 167 -2.40 -6.49 26.41
C ALA A 167 -0.92 -6.41 26.79
N LEU A 168 -0.18 -7.52 26.69
CA LEU A 168 1.25 -7.56 26.96
C LEU A 168 2.05 -6.73 25.96
N LEU A 169 1.81 -6.89 24.65
CA LEU A 169 2.49 -6.10 23.62
C LEU A 169 2.18 -4.61 23.76
N GLN A 170 0.94 -4.26 24.10
CA GLN A 170 0.55 -2.88 24.39
C GLN A 170 1.31 -2.32 25.59
N ALA A 171 1.43 -3.09 26.67
CA ALA A 171 2.20 -2.67 27.85
C ALA A 171 3.69 -2.48 27.53
N LEU A 172 4.27 -3.32 26.66
CA LEU A 172 5.68 -3.22 26.25
C LEU A 172 5.97 -2.00 25.37
N VAL A 173 5.04 -1.59 24.52
CA VAL A 173 5.19 -0.41 23.64
C VAL A 173 4.85 0.89 24.37
N MET A 174 4.18 0.83 25.51
CA MET A 174 3.99 1.99 26.38
C MET A 174 5.37 2.44 26.89
N PHE A 175 5.79 3.65 26.49
CA PHE A 175 7.07 4.29 26.84
C PHE A 175 7.34 4.41 28.36
N ILE A 176 6.39 4.01 29.21
CA ILE A 176 6.48 3.94 30.67
C ILE A 176 7.68 3.10 31.13
N PHE A 177 8.06 2.07 30.36
CA PHE A 177 9.12 1.13 30.76
C PHE A 177 10.47 1.33 30.05
N VAL A 178 10.56 2.27 29.10
CA VAL A 178 11.73 2.42 28.22
C VAL A 178 12.93 3.07 28.93
N ALA A 179 12.70 3.89 29.96
CA ALA A 179 13.77 4.64 30.62
C ALA A 179 14.45 3.93 31.81
N ARG A 180 13.82 2.90 32.40
CA ARG A 180 14.33 2.22 33.61
C ARG A 180 14.30 0.69 33.55
N GLY A 181 13.86 0.11 32.44
CA GLY A 181 13.55 -1.31 32.37
C GLY A 181 12.28 -1.64 33.16
N PHE A 182 11.99 -2.93 33.28
CA PHE A 182 10.78 -3.42 33.94
C PHE A 182 11.00 -4.81 34.53
N THR A 183 10.28 -5.10 35.61
CA THR A 183 10.17 -6.42 36.22
C THR A 183 8.93 -7.15 35.73
N ASN A 184 8.90 -8.48 35.88
CA ASN A 184 7.72 -9.28 35.52
C ASN A 184 6.49 -8.86 36.34
N GLN A 185 6.69 -8.40 37.58
CA GLN A 185 5.63 -7.93 38.46
C GLN A 185 4.98 -6.65 37.95
N GLU A 186 5.78 -5.66 37.53
CA GLU A 186 5.29 -4.39 36.98
C GLU A 186 4.55 -4.59 35.65
N LEU A 187 5.04 -5.49 34.80
CA LEU A 187 4.36 -5.89 33.57
C LEU A 187 2.98 -6.49 33.84
N ARG A 188 2.87 -7.39 34.82
CA ARG A 188 1.59 -8.02 35.19
C ARG A 188 0.58 -7.02 35.73
N GLN A 189 1.05 -5.98 36.41
CA GLN A 189 0.20 -4.90 36.89
C GLN A 189 -0.29 -3.99 35.75
N ALA A 190 0.54 -3.79 34.72
CA ALA A 190 0.22 -3.00 33.54
C ALA A 190 -0.58 -3.76 32.47
N THR A 191 -0.63 -5.10 32.53
CA THR A 191 -1.57 -5.94 31.79
C THR A 191 -2.78 -6.27 32.67
N PRO A 192 -3.77 -5.38 32.81
CA PRO A 192 -5.00 -5.77 33.48
C PRO A 192 -5.59 -6.95 32.72
N CYS A 193 -5.90 -8.05 33.42
CA CYS A 193 -6.69 -9.14 32.87
C CYS A 193 -7.93 -8.53 32.21
N CYS A 194 -8.00 -8.56 30.88
CA CYS A 194 -9.19 -8.20 30.13
C CYS A 194 -10.29 -9.21 30.49
N TRP A 195 -11.01 -8.94 31.58
CA TRP A 195 -12.22 -9.65 31.98
C TRP A 195 -13.44 -8.71 32.03
N ALA A 196 -13.29 -7.39 31.87
CA ALA A 196 -14.43 -6.49 32.15
C ALA A 196 -14.65 -5.31 31.18
N CYS A 197 -14.21 -5.36 29.92
CA CYS A 197 -14.61 -4.34 28.93
C CYS A 197 -14.80 -4.94 27.52
N ILE A 198 -15.82 -5.78 27.38
CA ILE A 198 -16.67 -5.73 26.18
C ILE A 198 -18.00 -5.17 26.71
N PRO A 199 -18.50 -4.02 26.25
CA PRO A 199 -19.85 -3.63 26.60
C PRO A 199 -20.78 -4.68 25.99
N ALA A 200 -21.33 -5.54 26.84
CA ALA A 200 -22.49 -6.33 26.46
C ALA A 200 -23.59 -5.33 26.13
N THR A 201 -23.94 -5.24 24.85
CA THR A 201 -25.18 -4.59 24.41
C THR A 201 -26.33 -5.30 25.13
N SER A 202 -26.83 -4.66 26.19
CA SER A 202 -28.00 -5.11 26.90
C SER A 202 -29.23 -4.86 26.01
N HIS A 203 -29.61 -5.84 25.21
CA HIS A 203 -31.01 -5.98 24.84
C HIS A 203 -31.73 -6.57 26.07
N ARG A 204 -32.34 -5.70 26.87
CA ARG A 204 -33.51 -6.06 27.69
C ARG A 204 -34.71 -5.40 27.03
N GLY A 205 -35.67 -6.25 26.66
CA GLY A 205 -36.87 -5.84 25.95
C GLY A 205 -37.90 -5.14 26.84
N ALA A 206 -38.88 -4.57 26.14
CA ALA A 206 -40.29 -4.67 26.41
C ALA A 206 -40.97 -5.02 25.08
#